data_AF-A0A6J6JRA3-F1
#
_entry.id   AF-A0A6J6JRA3-F1
#
_cell.length_a   1.000
_cell.length_b   1.000
_cell.length_c   1.000
_cell.angle_alpha   90.00
_cell.angle_beta   90.00
_cell.angle_gamma   90.00
#
_symmetry.space_group_name_H-M   'P 1'
#
loop_
_entity.id
_entity.type
_entity.pdbx_description
1 polymer ?
#
loop_
_entity_poly.entity_id
_entity_poly.type
_entity_poly.pdbx_seq_one_letter_code
_entity_poly.pdbx_strand_id
1 'polypeptide(L)'
;MPVAVDPKSRDAVYRAVGKAGVVLIAEGNSARVKQLIEDEKRKVSRAIPGVTIQVVWVNQDTSSTPLHALTKTIYKLKKALNRSEISVVNKRLAGLGLNIPIPKGIDPNRMRPGRRM
;
A
#
# COMPACT_ATOMS: atom_id res chain seq x y z
N MET A 1 1.25 8.89 -4.01
CA MET A 1 0.08 8.15 -4.53
C MET A 1 -0.03 6.82 -3.79
N PRO A 2 -1.24 6.33 -3.50
CA PRO A 2 -1.41 5.00 -2.90
C PRO A 2 -0.94 3.93 -3.89
N VAL A 3 -0.38 2.83 -3.39
CA VAL A 3 0.08 1.67 -4.19
C VAL A 3 -0.98 0.57 -4.26
N ALA A 4 -1.89 0.54 -3.29
CA ALA A 4 -3.07 -0.32 -3.28
C ALA A 4 -4.24 0.44 -2.62
N VAL A 5 -5.45 0.23 -3.14
CA VAL A 5 -6.67 0.85 -2.61
C VAL A 5 -7.79 -0.17 -2.71
N ASP A 6 -8.60 -0.30 -1.66
CA ASP A 6 -9.90 -0.96 -1.75
C ASP A 6 -10.95 0.06 -2.24
N PRO A 7 -11.51 -0.12 -3.45
CA PRO A 7 -12.44 0.84 -4.03
C PRO A 7 -13.76 0.96 -3.25
N LYS A 8 -14.13 -0.04 -2.44
CA LYS A 8 -15.39 -0.04 -1.68
C LYS A 8 -15.23 0.67 -0.35
N SER A 9 -14.20 0.32 0.42
CA SER A 9 -13.98 0.87 1.76
C SER A 9 -13.14 2.14 1.77
N ARG A 10 -12.50 2.49 0.66
CA ARG A 10 -11.54 3.60 0.55
C ARG A 10 -10.33 3.44 1.47
N ASP A 11 -10.06 2.22 1.91
CA ASP A 11 -8.84 1.88 2.63
C ASP A 11 -7.66 1.88 1.64
N ALA A 12 -6.50 2.39 2.05
CA ALA A 12 -5.37 2.59 1.16
C ALA A 12 -4.03 2.21 1.80
N VAL A 13 -3.10 1.76 0.96
CA VAL A 13 -1.71 1.54 1.32
C VAL A 13 -0.85 2.48 0.51
N TYR A 14 0.02 3.22 1.18
CA TYR A 14 1.02 4.08 0.55
C TYR A 14 2.40 3.48 0.75
N ARG A 15 3.31 3.80 -0.16
CA ARG A 15 4.70 3.36 -0.12
C ARG A 15 5.61 4.56 -0.14
N ALA A 16 6.50 4.62 0.84
CA ALA A 16 7.60 5.58 0.90
C ALA A 16 8.93 4.82 0.93
N VAL A 17 9.97 5.44 0.37
CA VAL A 17 11.32 4.87 0.34
C VAL A 17 12.28 5.90 0.93
N GLY A 18 13.12 5.48 1.86
CA GLY A 18 14.10 6.36 2.48
C GLY A 18 15.20 5.61 3.19
N LYS A 19 15.91 6.30 4.08
CA LYS A 19 17.02 5.68 4.85
C LYS A 19 16.55 4.52 5.71
N ALA A 20 15.28 4.46 6.11
CA ALA A 20 14.72 3.36 6.88
C ALA A 20 14.37 2.10 6.04
N GLY A 21 14.65 2.13 4.72
CA GLY A 21 14.19 1.10 3.80
C GLY A 21 12.90 1.51 3.10
N VAL A 22 12.01 0.54 2.90
CA VAL A 22 10.66 0.77 2.41
C VAL A 22 9.71 0.87 3.59
N VAL A 23 8.89 1.92 3.61
CA VAL A 23 7.84 2.12 4.61
C VAL A 23 6.48 1.99 3.92
N LEU A 24 5.71 1.01 4.35
CA LEU A 24 4.30 0.85 3.98
C LEU A 24 3.44 1.57 5.01
N ILE A 25 2.61 2.49 4.54
CA ILE A 25 1.72 3.29 5.39
C ILE A 25 0.31 2.77 5.14
N ALA A 26 -0.29 2.22 6.18
CA ALA A 26 -1.63 1.65 6.18
C ALA A 26 -2.64 2.71 6.62
N GLU A 27 -3.51 3.17 5.72
CA GLU A 27 -4.61 4.09 6.04
C GLU A 27 -5.95 3.36 5.97
N GLY A 28 -6.72 3.41 7.05
CA GLY A 28 -8.06 2.81 7.12
C GLY A 28 -8.21 1.79 8.24
N ASN A 29 -9.19 0.90 8.13
CA ASN A 29 -9.46 -0.08 9.18
C ASN A 29 -8.39 -1.18 9.22
N SER A 30 -7.83 -1.43 10.42
CA SER A 30 -6.76 -2.41 10.66
C SER A 30 -7.02 -3.79 10.04
N ALA A 31 -8.24 -4.31 10.19
CA ALA A 31 -8.57 -5.67 9.72
C ALA A 31 -8.55 -5.78 8.19
N ARG A 32 -9.05 -4.75 7.49
CA ARG A 32 -9.15 -4.74 6.01
C ARG A 32 -7.82 -4.38 5.36
N VAL A 33 -7.14 -3.36 5.89
CA VAL A 33 -5.84 -2.90 5.37
C VAL A 33 -4.75 -3.95 5.56
N LYS A 34 -4.84 -4.82 6.58
CA LYS A 34 -3.84 -5.88 6.82
C LYS A 34 -3.61 -6.76 5.60
N GLN A 35 -4.67 -7.14 4.90
CA GLN A 35 -4.53 -7.95 3.69
C GLN A 35 -3.81 -7.18 2.57
N LEU A 36 -4.18 -5.91 2.36
CA LEU A 36 -3.52 -5.02 1.39
C LEU A 36 -2.03 -4.86 1.69
N ILE A 37 -1.67 -4.71 2.97
CA ILE A 37 -0.28 -4.60 3.43
C ILE A 37 0.50 -5.88 3.17
N GLU A 38 -0.05 -7.05 3.51
CA GLU A 38 0.65 -8.32 3.31
C GLU A 38 0.88 -8.61 1.82
N ASP A 39 -0.10 -8.32 0.96
CA ASP A 39 0.07 -8.47 -0.48
C ASP A 39 1.11 -7.52 -1.05
N GLU A 40 1.13 -6.26 -0.59
CA GLU A 40 2.13 -5.29 -0.99
C GLU A 40 3.53 -5.66 -0.46
N LYS A 41 3.63 -6.11 0.79
CA LYS A 41 4.87 -6.59 1.40
C LYS A 41 5.47 -7.76 0.62
N ARG A 42 4.65 -8.71 0.16
CA ARG A 42 5.10 -9.82 -0.70
C ARG A 42 5.64 -9.31 -2.04
N LYS A 43 4.96 -8.37 -2.70
CA LYS A 43 5.43 -7.79 -3.97
C LYS A 43 6.76 -7.06 -3.80
N VAL A 44 6.86 -6.20 -2.78
CA VAL A 44 8.07 -5.46 -2.45
C VAL A 44 9.21 -6.42 -2.13
N SER A 45 8.97 -7.42 -1.27
CA SER A 45 9.99 -8.42 -0.90
C SER A 45 10.54 -9.18 -2.11
N ARG A 46 9.68 -9.52 -3.09
CA ARG A 46 10.10 -10.15 -4.35
C ARG A 46 10.91 -9.21 -5.25
N ALA A 47 10.52 -7.95 -5.34
CA ALA A 47 11.18 -6.96 -6.20
C ALA A 47 12.53 -6.50 -5.65
N ILE A 48 12.67 -6.42 -4.33
CA ILE A 48 13.87 -5.93 -3.64
C ILE A 48 14.25 -6.82 -2.44
N PRO A 49 14.78 -8.03 -2.68
CA PRO A 49 15.23 -8.91 -1.60
C PRO A 49 16.27 -8.24 -0.70
N GLY A 50 16.18 -8.47 0.62
CA GLY A 50 17.15 -7.99 1.61
C GLY A 50 16.93 -6.56 2.12
N VAL A 51 15.98 -5.80 1.56
CA VAL A 51 15.66 -4.45 2.06
C VAL A 51 14.67 -4.54 3.22
N THR A 52 14.90 -3.74 4.27
CA THR A 52 13.96 -3.61 5.39
C THR A 52 12.63 -3.02 4.94
N ILE A 53 11.53 -3.72 5.25
CA ILE A 53 10.16 -3.26 5.01
C ILE A 53 9.50 -3.01 6.37
N GLN A 54 9.18 -1.75 6.65
CA GLN A 54 8.47 -1.34 7.86
C GLN A 54 7.01 -1.03 7.55
N VAL A 55 6.12 -1.27 8.51
CA VAL A 55 4.70 -0.94 8.40
C VAL A 55 4.35 0.10 9.46
N VAL A 56 3.71 1.19 9.04
CA VAL A 56 3.16 2.21 9.93
C VAL A 56 1.65 2.25 9.73
N TRP A 57 0.91 2.06 10.82
CA TRP A 57 -0.54 2.10 10.83
C TRP A 57 -1.02 3.51 11.14
N VAL A 58 -1.87 4.05 10.27
CA VAL A 58 -2.52 5.35 10.39
C VAL A 58 -4.02 5.10 10.40
N ASN A 59 -4.57 4.94 11.61
CA ASN A 59 -6.00 4.71 11.82
C ASN A 59 -6.43 5.43 13.10
N GLN A 60 -7.63 5.14 13.60
CA GLN A 60 -8.17 5.76 14.83
C GLN A 60 -7.98 4.88 16.08
N ASP A 61 -7.25 3.77 15.96
CA ASP A 61 -7.00 2.83 17.05
C ASP A 61 -5.88 3.35 17.97
N THR A 62 -5.92 2.99 19.25
CA THR A 62 -4.98 3.47 20.29
C THR A 62 -3.51 3.12 20.00
N SER A 63 -3.25 2.02 19.31
CA SER A 63 -1.89 1.56 18.97
C SER A 63 -1.35 2.12 17.66
N SER A 64 -2.13 2.97 16.98
CA SER A 64 -1.76 3.53 15.69
C SER A 64 -1.07 4.88 15.79
N THR A 65 -0.40 5.26 14.72
CA THR A 65 0.22 6.58 14.61
C THR A 65 -0.82 7.57 14.09
N PRO A 66 -1.13 8.65 14.82
CA PRO A 66 -2.01 9.68 14.31
C PRO A 66 -1.35 10.37 13.10
N LEU A 67 -2.17 10.79 12.12
CA LEU A 67 -1.68 11.31 10.84
C LEU A 67 -0.67 12.46 10.99
N HIS A 68 -0.92 13.40 11.91
CA HIS A 68 -0.01 14.53 12.16
C HIS A 68 1.37 14.11 12.71
N ALA A 69 1.47 12.95 13.36
CA ALA A 69 2.71 12.41 13.90
C ALA A 69 3.44 11.47 12.93
N LEU A 70 2.82 11.11 11.80
CA LEU A 70 3.34 10.14 10.83
C LEU A 70 4.79 10.43 10.42
N THR A 71 5.05 11.67 10.00
CA THR A 71 6.38 12.12 9.58
C THR A 71 7.40 11.88 10.70
N LYS A 72 7.09 12.30 11.93
CA LYS A 72 7.97 12.14 13.10
C LYS A 72 8.23 10.66 13.40
N THR A 73 7.22 9.81 13.31
CA THR A 73 7.36 8.36 13.51
C THR A 73 8.27 7.74 12.47
N ILE A 74 8.10 8.07 11.18
CA ILE A 74 8.94 7.57 10.09
C ILE A 74 10.40 8.00 10.28
N TYR A 75 10.65 9.26 10.68
CA TYR A 75 12.02 9.75 10.90
C TYR A 75 12.74 9.08 12.07
N LYS A 76 12.02 8.51 13.05
CA LYS A 76 12.59 7.77 14.17
C LYS A 76 13.00 6.34 13.81
N LEU A 77 12.56 5.82 12.66
CA LEU A 77 12.91 4.47 12.25
C LEU A 77 14.43 4.33 12.04
N LYS A 78 14.95 3.15 12.38
CA LYS A 78 16.38 2.85 12.23
C LYS A 78 16.78 2.97 10.76
N LYS A 79 17.88 3.68 10.51
CA LYS A 79 18.47 3.81 9.18
C LYS A 79 19.09 2.47 8.77
N ALA A 80 18.63 1.92 7.66
CA ALA A 80 19.08 0.67 7.07
C ALA A 80 19.75 0.88 5.69
N LEU A 81 19.44 1.97 4.98
CA LEU A 81 19.93 2.25 3.64
C LEU A 81 20.74 3.55 3.55
N ASN A 82 21.74 3.54 2.68
CA ASN A 82 22.49 4.71 2.22
C ASN A 82 21.83 5.37 0.98
N ARG A 83 22.38 6.50 0.51
CA ARG A 83 21.76 7.29 -0.58
C ARG A 83 21.79 6.57 -1.93
N SER A 84 22.84 5.82 -2.24
CA SER A 84 22.94 5.08 -3.51
C SER A 84 21.96 3.91 -3.54
N GLU A 85 21.84 3.16 -2.43
CA GLU A 85 20.87 2.09 -2.26
C GLU A 85 19.43 2.58 -2.42
N ILE A 86 19.09 3.73 -1.84
CA ILE A 86 17.76 4.35 -2.01
C ILE A 86 17.43 4.57 -3.49
N SER A 87 18.38 5.06 -4.28
CA SER A 87 18.19 5.27 -5.72
C SER A 87 17.94 3.95 -6.45
N VAL A 88 18.69 2.90 -6.12
CA VAL A 88 18.50 1.55 -6.69
C VAL A 88 17.14 0.97 -6.31
N VAL A 89 16.75 1.09 -5.04
CA VAL A 89 15.44 0.64 -4.54
C VAL A 89 14.31 1.37 -5.26
N ASN A 90 14.39 2.69 -5.38
CA ASN A 90 13.40 3.48 -6.12
C ASN A 90 13.27 3.04 -7.58
N LYS A 91 14.39 2.82 -8.28
CA LYS A 91 14.37 2.33 -9.67
C LYS A 91 13.70 0.98 -9.80
N ARG A 92 13.96 0.05 -8.88
CA ARG A 92 13.33 -1.29 -8.88
C ARG A 92 11.83 -1.22 -8.57
N LEU A 93 11.44 -0.37 -7.61
CA LEU A 93 10.03 -0.22 -7.22
C LEU A 93 9.21 0.62 -8.21
N ALA A 94 9.84 1.45 -9.04
CA ALA A 94 9.14 2.26 -10.05
C ALA A 94 8.37 1.40 -11.06
N GLY A 95 8.82 0.17 -11.32
CA GLY A 95 8.13 -0.78 -12.20
C GLY A 95 6.93 -1.50 -11.56
N LEU A 96 6.72 -1.37 -10.24
CA LEU A 96 5.56 -1.95 -9.57
C LEU A 96 4.35 -1.03 -9.75
N GLY A 97 3.52 -1.36 -10.75
CA GLY A 97 2.27 -0.64 -11.04
C GLY A 97 1.19 -0.79 -9.97
N LEU A 98 0.16 0.06 -10.07
CA LEU A 98 -1.02 0.01 -9.22
C LEU A 98 -1.88 -1.19 -9.59
N ASN A 99 -2.08 -2.11 -8.65
CA ASN A 99 -2.99 -3.23 -8.86
C ASN A 99 -4.40 -2.81 -8.42
N ILE A 100 -5.00 -1.84 -9.12
CA ILE A 100 -6.41 -1.51 -8.92
C ILE A 100 -7.20 -2.67 -9.51
N PRO A 101 -8.02 -3.39 -8.73
CA PRO A 101 -8.88 -4.43 -9.28
C PRO A 101 -9.85 -3.74 -10.24
N ILE A 102 -9.61 -3.89 -11.54
CA ILE A 102 -10.54 -3.43 -12.57
C ILE A 102 -11.87 -4.11 -12.25
N PRO A 103 -12.94 -3.35 -11.99
CA PRO A 103 -14.26 -3.93 -11.77
C PRO A 103 -14.56 -4.85 -12.95
N LYS A 104 -14.71 -6.15 -12.68
CA LYS A 104 -15.04 -7.12 -13.73
C LYS A 104 -16.32 -6.64 -14.36
N GLY A 105 -16.22 -6.19 -15.62
CA GLY A 105 -17.32 -5.55 -16.33
C GLY A 105 -18.58 -6.37 -16.15
N ILE A 106 -19.63 -5.70 -15.69
CA ILE A 106 -21.00 -6.10 -15.99
C ILE A 106 -21.03 -6.31 -17.49
N ASP A 107 -21.23 -7.56 -17.94
CA ASP A 107 -21.32 -7.87 -19.36
C ASP A 107 -22.51 -7.09 -19.95
N PRO A 108 -22.29 -6.06 -20.79
CA PRO A 108 -23.36 -5.21 -21.32
C PRO A 108 -24.34 -6.02 -22.17
N ASN A 109 -23.89 -7.14 -22.73
CA ASN A 109 -24.69 -8.01 -23.58
C ASN A 109 -25.58 -8.98 -22.79
N ARG A 110 -25.51 -8.97 -21.45
CA ARG A 110 -26.38 -9.76 -20.57
C ARG A 110 -27.49 -8.93 -19.91
N MET A 111 -27.90 -7.82 -20.53
CA MET A 111 -29.13 -7.12 -20.17
C MET A 111 -30.32 -7.96 -20.67
N ARG A 112 -30.86 -8.84 -19.82
CA ARG A 112 -32.12 -9.55 -20.12
C ARG A 112 -33.27 -8.52 -20.05
N PRO A 113 -33.99 -8.23 -21.14
CA PRO A 113 -35.19 -7.41 -21.05
C PRO A 113 -36.20 -8.14 -20.15
N GLY A 114 -36.65 -7.47 -19.09
CA GLY A 114 -37.71 -7.98 -18.23
C GLY A 114 -38.97 -8.22 -19.07
N ARG A 115 -39.46 -9.46 -19.09
CA ARG A 115 -40.72 -9.81 -19.75
C ARG A 115 -41.84 -9.11 -18.98
N ARG A 116 -42.42 -8.06 -19.55
CA ARG A 116 -43.65 -7.45 -19.03
C ARG A 116 -44.82 -8.39 -19.34
N MET A 117 -45.57 -8.73 -18.29
CA MET A 117 -46.91 -9.32 -18.38
C MET A 117 -47.89 -8.28 -18.92
#